data_AF-A0A0E3YFG2-F1
#
_entry.id   AF-A0A0E3YFG2-F1
#
_cell.length_a   1.000
_cell.length_b   1.000
_cell.length_c   1.000
_cell.angle_alpha   90.00
_cell.angle_beta   90.00
_cell.angle_gamma   90.00
#
_symmetry.space_group_name_H-M   'P 1'
#
loop_
_entity.id
_entity.type
_entity.pdbx_description
1 polymer ?
#
loop_
_entity_poly.entity_id
_entity_poly.type
_entity_poly.pdbx_seq_one_letter_code
_entity_poly.pdbx_strand_id
1 'polypeptide(L)'
;MTRAATTSRAPRGARFNFRAIGERLRAYRLAAELRSEDVAEQLDISRAAIYKLERGEIVKIDTLERLAALLGVSLANLLGVEVEYHDSAVSYFERMRQLESRSERIVAHFDPISFLLTSDDYDVWLRHMLDESIPPTLVDRHWENTIDRVLGILQERKSSFSRQRLAVTSLIGLRQIEQFLHHGLVGRLGLPPGVQLERKMAARREVARIVEFLEADTAGVQIGIVSDNMPNETFQIFEAQGEAYVAVSPFRLGELPNLRTGIATITTSPDGVGMYRAMIDRLWADSAKGKEGAALLGQLLARF
;
A
#
# COMPACT_ATOMS: atom_id res chain seq x y z
N MET A 1 62.04 17.85 6.03
CA MET A 1 60.78 18.59 5.83
C MET A 1 60.07 17.99 4.63
N THR A 2 59.19 17.02 4.87
CA THR A 2 58.51 16.24 3.82
C THR A 2 57.05 16.67 3.80
N ARG A 3 56.64 17.41 2.75
CA ARG A 3 55.25 17.84 2.56
C ARG A 3 54.40 16.61 2.22
N ALA A 4 53.53 16.23 3.14
CA ALA A 4 52.49 15.24 2.91
C ALA A 4 51.50 15.79 1.87
N ALA A 5 51.32 15.05 0.77
CA ALA A 5 50.27 15.31 -0.19
C ALA A 5 48.92 14.93 0.43
N THR A 6 48.08 15.93 0.66
CA THR A 6 46.67 15.77 1.02
C THR A 6 45.94 15.09 -0.13
N THR A 7 45.62 13.80 0.05
CA THR A 7 44.68 13.10 -0.81
C THR A 7 43.27 13.61 -0.50
N SER A 8 42.76 14.49 -1.38
CA SER A 8 41.36 14.89 -1.42
C SER A 8 40.51 13.65 -1.68
N ARG A 9 39.99 13.05 -0.60
CA ARG A 9 39.06 11.92 -0.66
C ARG A 9 37.70 12.48 -1.10
N ALA A 10 37.39 12.33 -2.38
CA ALA A 10 36.08 12.73 -2.92
C ALA A 10 34.94 12.14 -2.06
N PRO A 11 33.84 12.87 -1.83
CA PRO A 11 32.73 12.36 -1.03
C PRO A 11 32.15 11.10 -1.70
N ARG A 12 31.95 10.04 -0.91
CA ARG A 12 31.19 8.85 -1.34
C ARG A 12 29.72 9.24 -1.42
N GLY A 13 29.28 9.73 -2.57
CA GLY A 13 27.90 10.06 -2.88
C GLY A 13 27.56 9.68 -4.32
N ALA A 14 26.54 8.84 -4.48
CA ALA A 14 25.83 8.46 -5.71
C ALA A 14 26.69 8.27 -7.00
N ARG A 15 27.24 7.06 -7.20
CA ARG A 15 27.50 6.58 -8.56
C ARG A 15 26.20 6.02 -9.12
N PHE A 16 25.65 6.64 -10.16
CA PHE A 16 24.52 6.06 -10.91
C PHE A 16 24.92 4.70 -11.47
N ASN A 17 24.11 3.67 -11.22
CA ASN A 17 24.30 2.36 -11.81
C ASN A 17 23.63 2.34 -13.20
N PHE A 18 24.37 2.79 -14.22
CA PHE A 18 23.87 2.90 -15.59
C PHE A 18 23.34 1.60 -16.18
N ARG A 19 23.92 0.47 -15.77
CA ARG A 19 23.41 -0.86 -16.15
C ARG A 19 22.00 -1.10 -15.60
N ALA A 20 21.76 -0.80 -14.32
CA ALA A 20 20.44 -0.92 -13.71
C ALA A 20 19.40 0.03 -14.35
N ILE A 21 19.83 1.22 -14.78
CA ILE A 21 18.99 2.15 -15.55
C ILE A 21 18.59 1.52 -16.89
N GLY A 22 19.54 0.95 -17.63
CA GLY A 22 19.28 0.27 -18.91
C GLY A 22 18.37 -0.96 -18.76
N GLU A 23 18.56 -1.75 -17.70
CA GLU A 23 17.72 -2.91 -17.39
C GLU A 23 16.27 -2.49 -17.07
N ARG A 24 16.06 -1.41 -16.29
CA ARG A 24 14.71 -0.83 -16.03
C ARG A 24 14.05 -0.30 -17.30
N LEU A 25 14.81 0.40 -18.14
CA LEU A 25 14.30 0.92 -19.41
C LEU A 25 13.76 -0.18 -20.31
N ARG A 26 14.51 -1.29 -20.41
CA ARG A 26 14.06 -2.47 -21.15
C ARG A 26 12.80 -3.09 -20.54
N ALA A 27 12.70 -3.18 -19.22
CA ALA A 27 11.53 -3.72 -18.54
C ALA A 27 10.26 -2.88 -18.83
N TYR A 28 10.34 -1.55 -18.72
CA TYR A 28 9.21 -0.67 -19.02
C TYR A 28 8.81 -0.71 -20.50
N ARG A 29 9.77 -0.73 -21.42
CA ARG A 29 9.47 -0.86 -22.86
C ARG A 29 8.71 -2.16 -23.17
N LEU A 30 9.12 -3.28 -22.56
CA LEU A 30 8.44 -4.56 -22.75
C LEU A 30 7.03 -4.57 -22.13
N ALA A 31 6.86 -3.97 -20.95
CA ALA A 31 5.55 -3.82 -20.31
C ALA A 31 4.58 -2.94 -21.13
N ALA A 32 5.10 -1.94 -21.84
CA ALA A 32 4.36 -1.10 -22.77
C ALA A 32 4.16 -1.73 -24.17
N GLU A 33 4.60 -2.98 -24.36
CA GLU A 33 4.50 -3.73 -25.64
C GLU A 33 5.20 -3.05 -26.84
N LEU A 34 6.17 -2.15 -26.61
CA LEU A 34 6.87 -1.42 -27.66
C LEU A 34 8.10 -2.17 -28.18
N ARG A 35 8.33 -2.17 -29.49
CA ARG A 35 9.59 -2.64 -30.07
C ARG A 35 10.65 -1.55 -29.98
N SER A 36 11.93 -1.92 -29.98
CA SER A 36 13.03 -0.95 -29.99
C SER A 36 13.03 -0.03 -31.21
N GLU A 37 12.41 -0.48 -32.31
CA GLU A 37 12.21 0.30 -33.54
C GLU A 37 11.19 1.42 -33.33
N ASP A 38 10.07 1.11 -32.66
CA ASP A 38 8.99 2.06 -32.40
C ASP A 38 9.47 3.20 -31.48
N VAL A 39 10.24 2.85 -30.44
CA VAL A 39 10.85 3.82 -29.53
C VAL A 39 11.91 4.69 -30.22
N ALA A 40 12.70 4.09 -31.12
CA ALA A 40 13.74 4.80 -31.87
C ALA A 40 13.13 5.85 -32.82
N GLU A 41 12.06 5.49 -33.52
CA GLU A 41 11.31 6.38 -34.41
C GLU A 41 10.66 7.54 -33.64
N GLN A 42 10.00 7.26 -32.51
CA GLN A 42 9.33 8.28 -31.69
C GLN A 42 10.29 9.28 -31.04
N LEU A 43 11.54 8.90 -30.82
CA LEU A 43 12.55 9.75 -30.18
C LEU A 43 13.56 10.36 -31.16
N ASP A 44 13.40 10.12 -32.46
CA ASP A 44 14.33 10.53 -33.52
C ASP A 44 15.79 10.14 -33.21
N ILE A 45 15.99 8.89 -32.79
CA ILE A 45 17.33 8.33 -32.52
C ILE A 45 17.52 6.99 -33.19
N SER A 46 18.78 6.62 -33.46
CA SER A 46 19.05 5.32 -34.09
C SER A 46 18.63 4.14 -33.20
N ARG A 47 18.19 3.04 -33.81
CA ARG A 47 17.94 1.76 -33.12
C ARG A 47 19.15 1.28 -32.30
N ALA A 48 20.37 1.51 -32.80
CA ALA A 48 21.60 1.18 -32.09
C ALA A 48 21.78 2.00 -30.80
N ALA A 49 21.25 3.23 -30.75
CA ALA A 49 21.27 4.05 -29.54
C ALA A 49 20.38 3.45 -28.44
N ILE A 50 19.18 2.94 -28.79
CA ILE A 50 18.29 2.24 -27.83
C ILE A 50 18.99 1.01 -27.22
N TYR A 51 19.64 0.18 -28.03
CA TYR A 51 20.40 -0.97 -27.51
C TYR A 51 21.54 -0.56 -26.57
N LYS A 52 22.25 0.53 -26.87
CA LYS A 52 23.30 1.07 -25.99
C LYS A 52 22.74 1.61 -24.68
N LEU A 53 21.59 2.27 -24.72
CA LEU A 53 20.86 2.76 -23.55
C LEU A 53 20.39 1.60 -22.65
N GLU A 54 19.78 0.57 -23.24
CA GLU A 54 19.35 -0.64 -22.50
C GLU A 54 20.53 -1.43 -21.90
N ARG A 55 21.74 -1.29 -22.44
CA ARG A 55 22.98 -1.86 -21.90
C ARG A 55 23.68 -0.95 -20.88
N GLY A 56 23.21 0.27 -20.69
CA GLY A 56 23.79 1.25 -19.76
C GLY A 56 25.11 1.88 -20.24
N GLU A 57 25.36 1.92 -21.55
CA GLU A 57 26.66 2.32 -22.13
C GLU A 57 26.79 3.82 -22.42
N ILE A 58 25.70 4.51 -22.81
CA ILE A 58 25.69 5.96 -23.06
C ILE A 58 24.35 6.52 -22.61
N VAL A 59 24.36 7.42 -21.62
CA VAL A 59 23.14 7.92 -20.98
C VAL A 59 23.24 9.43 -20.84
N LYS A 60 22.69 10.18 -21.80
CA LYS A 60 22.45 11.63 -21.63
C LYS A 60 21.17 11.80 -20.83
N ILE A 61 21.17 12.65 -19.80
CA ILE A 61 20.00 12.91 -18.95
C ILE A 61 18.79 13.34 -19.79
N ASP A 62 18.98 14.26 -20.73
CA ASP A 62 17.96 14.71 -21.68
C ASP A 62 17.35 13.56 -22.52
N THR A 63 18.16 12.56 -22.91
CA THR A 63 17.65 11.38 -23.61
C THR A 63 16.86 10.45 -22.67
N LEU A 64 17.30 10.32 -21.41
CA LEU A 64 16.54 9.60 -20.40
C LEU A 64 15.20 10.27 -20.09
N GLU A 65 15.14 11.60 -20.00
CA GLU A 65 13.90 12.33 -19.74
C GLU A 65 12.87 12.08 -20.84
N ARG A 66 13.29 12.14 -22.12
CA ARG A 66 12.39 11.82 -23.23
C ARG A 66 11.95 10.36 -23.23
N LEU A 67 12.85 9.43 -22.91
CA LEU A 67 12.51 8.01 -22.76
C LEU A 67 11.53 7.77 -21.61
N ALA A 68 11.73 8.46 -20.50
CA ALA A 68 10.85 8.41 -19.34
C ALA A 68 9.45 8.87 -19.76
N ALA A 69 9.35 10.08 -20.34
CA ALA A 69 8.09 10.63 -20.83
C ALA A 69 7.38 9.71 -21.83
N LEU A 70 8.12 9.11 -22.76
CA LEU A 70 7.56 8.19 -23.76
C LEU A 70 6.99 6.91 -23.13
N LEU A 71 7.69 6.37 -22.15
CA LEU A 71 7.29 5.15 -21.45
C LEU A 71 6.24 5.40 -20.35
N GLY A 72 5.81 6.65 -20.20
CA GLY A 72 4.94 7.07 -19.10
C GLY A 72 5.60 6.89 -17.73
N VAL A 73 6.95 6.94 -17.69
CA VAL A 73 7.74 6.86 -16.45
C VAL A 73 8.45 8.16 -16.05
N SER A 74 8.83 8.31 -14.79
CA SER A 74 9.60 9.46 -14.31
C SER A 74 11.10 9.24 -14.45
N LEU A 75 11.87 10.34 -14.54
CA LEU A 75 13.32 10.25 -14.57
C LEU A 75 13.86 9.64 -13.27
N ALA A 76 13.36 10.04 -12.09
CA ALA A 76 13.92 9.52 -10.85
C ALA A 76 13.52 8.06 -10.58
N ASN A 77 12.42 7.55 -11.14
CA ASN A 77 12.11 6.12 -11.17
C ASN A 77 13.12 5.35 -12.05
N LEU A 78 13.45 5.85 -13.25
CA LEU A 78 14.53 5.29 -14.08
C LEU A 78 15.88 5.32 -13.35
N LEU A 79 16.17 6.37 -12.58
CA LEU A 79 17.38 6.50 -11.76
C LEU A 79 17.34 5.65 -10.47
N GLY A 80 16.14 5.21 -10.04
CA GLY A 80 15.91 4.37 -8.85
C GLY A 80 15.85 5.12 -7.52
N VAL A 81 15.31 6.36 -7.50
CA VAL A 81 15.41 7.30 -6.36
C VAL A 81 14.05 7.77 -5.81
N GLU A 82 12.93 7.10 -6.11
CA GLU A 82 11.58 7.63 -5.80
C GLU A 82 10.77 6.87 -4.74
N VAL A 83 11.43 6.06 -3.91
CA VAL A 83 10.73 5.23 -2.93
C VAL A 83 11.26 5.50 -1.53
N GLU A 84 10.37 5.96 -0.64
CA GLU A 84 10.59 5.92 0.81
C GLU A 84 10.43 4.47 1.27
N TYR A 85 11.39 3.96 2.04
CA TYR A 85 11.34 2.60 2.61
C TYR A 85 11.18 2.69 4.11
N HIS A 86 10.24 1.90 4.65
CA HIS A 86 9.98 1.79 6.08
C HIS A 86 10.10 0.33 6.50
N ASP A 87 11.14 0.02 7.28
CA ASP A 87 11.41 -1.30 7.84
C ASP A 87 10.67 -1.59 9.16
N SER A 88 9.89 -0.63 9.66
CA SER A 88 9.12 -0.75 10.89
C SER A 88 7.70 -0.22 10.72
N ALA A 89 6.75 -0.94 11.33
CA ALA A 89 5.34 -0.55 11.34
C ALA A 89 5.12 0.83 11.97
N VAL A 90 5.87 1.16 13.03
CA VAL A 90 5.78 2.47 13.70
C VAL A 90 6.11 3.59 12.71
N SER A 91 7.23 3.47 11.98
CA SER A 91 7.65 4.49 11.01
C SER A 91 6.63 4.61 9.88
N TYR A 92 6.16 3.48 9.36
CA TYR A 92 5.16 3.44 8.30
C TYR A 92 3.85 4.10 8.72
N PHE A 93 3.24 3.68 9.84
CA PHE A 93 1.94 4.22 10.25
C PHE A 93 1.99 5.69 10.66
N GLU A 94 3.10 6.18 11.22
CA GLU A 94 3.28 7.61 11.46
C GLU A 94 3.36 8.39 10.15
N ARG A 95 4.06 7.84 9.15
CA ARG A 95 4.12 8.46 7.82
C ARG A 95 2.75 8.49 7.14
N MET A 96 1.95 7.43 7.30
CA MET A 96 0.56 7.37 6.85
C MET A 96 -0.28 8.46 7.52
N ARG A 97 -0.22 8.60 8.85
CA ARG A 97 -0.94 9.65 9.59
C ARG A 97 -0.63 11.06 9.05
N GLN A 98 0.64 11.34 8.71
CA GLN A 98 1.07 12.62 8.13
C GLN A 98 0.59 12.82 6.69
N LEU A 99 0.41 11.76 5.92
CA LEU A 99 -0.15 11.81 4.56
C LEU A 99 -1.67 12.02 4.62
N GLU A 100 -2.35 11.33 5.53
CA GLU A 100 -3.78 11.48 5.79
C GLU A 100 -4.15 12.92 6.15
N SER A 101 -3.39 13.55 7.06
CA SER A 101 -3.69 14.90 7.55
C SER A 101 -3.61 16.01 6.49
N ARG A 102 -3.00 15.73 5.33
CA ARG A 102 -2.87 16.68 4.21
C ARG A 102 -3.66 16.24 2.97
N SER A 103 -4.28 15.08 3.00
CA SER A 103 -5.02 14.52 1.87
C SER A 103 -6.44 15.05 1.87
N GLU A 104 -6.98 15.23 0.68
CA GLU A 104 -8.41 15.49 0.47
C GLU A 104 -9.17 14.19 0.24
N ARG A 105 -8.51 13.20 -0.37
CA ARG A 105 -9.07 11.89 -0.70
C ARG A 105 -8.07 10.76 -0.47
N ILE A 106 -8.59 9.62 -0.05
CA ILE A 106 -7.88 8.34 0.02
C ILE A 106 -8.63 7.32 -0.80
N VAL A 107 -7.90 6.58 -1.64
CA VAL A 107 -8.43 5.37 -2.30
C VAL A 107 -7.56 4.19 -1.93
N ALA A 108 -8.16 3.14 -1.39
CA ALA A 108 -7.39 2.11 -0.71
C ALA A 108 -7.98 0.72 -0.88
N HIS A 109 -7.07 -0.27 -0.89
CA HIS A 109 -7.38 -1.66 -0.63
C HIS A 109 -6.82 -2.04 0.75
N PHE A 110 -7.71 -2.48 1.62
CA PHE A 110 -7.38 -2.99 2.94
C PHE A 110 -7.71 -4.48 3.05
N ASP A 111 -6.98 -5.18 3.91
CA ASP A 111 -7.17 -6.59 4.19
C ASP A 111 -7.56 -6.80 5.66
N PRO A 112 -8.81 -7.23 5.96
CA PRO A 112 -9.97 -7.31 5.06
C PRO A 112 -10.77 -6.00 5.02
N ILE A 113 -10.65 -5.13 6.04
CA ILE A 113 -11.43 -3.89 6.19
C ILE A 113 -10.48 -2.74 6.55
N SER A 114 -10.81 -1.52 6.11
CA SER A 114 -10.07 -0.32 6.53
C SER A 114 -10.15 -0.12 8.03
N PHE A 115 -8.99 0.04 8.68
CA PHE A 115 -8.94 0.38 10.10
C PHE A 115 -9.69 1.69 10.42
N LEU A 116 -9.77 2.64 9.48
CA LEU A 116 -10.51 3.89 9.67
C LEU A 116 -12.03 3.67 9.76
N LEU A 117 -12.53 2.54 9.25
CA LEU A 117 -13.96 2.21 9.20
C LEU A 117 -14.38 1.21 10.29
N THR A 118 -13.43 0.63 11.04
CA THR A 118 -13.74 -0.33 12.11
C THR A 118 -14.41 0.35 13.30
N SER A 119 -15.13 -0.44 14.10
CA SER A 119 -15.74 0.04 15.34
C SER A 119 -14.69 0.44 16.40
N ASP A 120 -15.11 1.13 17.45
CA ASP A 120 -14.22 1.46 18.58
C ASP A 120 -13.78 0.19 19.34
N ASP A 121 -14.62 -0.85 19.40
CA ASP A 121 -14.29 -2.15 20.00
C ASP A 121 -13.12 -2.82 19.27
N TYR A 122 -12.93 -2.54 17.98
CA TYR A 122 -11.86 -3.13 17.16
C TYR A 122 -10.47 -2.86 17.75
N ASP A 123 -10.25 -1.71 18.38
CA ASP A 123 -8.95 -1.33 18.92
C ASP A 123 -8.54 -2.29 20.06
N VAL A 124 -9.53 -2.73 20.86
CA VAL A 124 -9.35 -3.72 21.93
C VAL A 124 -9.06 -5.09 21.32
N TRP A 125 -9.81 -5.49 20.30
CA TRP A 125 -9.57 -6.77 19.60
C TRP A 125 -8.19 -6.80 18.94
N LEU A 126 -7.78 -5.70 18.30
CA LEU A 126 -6.47 -5.58 17.65
C LEU A 126 -5.34 -5.74 18.66
N ARG A 127 -5.43 -5.14 19.85
CA ARG A 127 -4.44 -5.38 20.92
C ARG A 127 -4.34 -6.87 21.25
N HIS A 128 -5.47 -7.53 21.51
CA HIS A 128 -5.46 -8.96 21.81
C HIS A 128 -4.86 -9.80 20.67
N MET A 129 -5.20 -9.50 19.41
CA MET A 129 -4.64 -10.20 18.26
C MET A 129 -3.11 -9.98 18.17
N LEU A 130 -2.63 -8.77 18.45
CA LEU A 130 -1.19 -8.48 18.42
C LEU A 130 -0.44 -9.17 19.55
N ASP A 131 -0.99 -9.19 20.76
CA ASP A 131 -0.41 -9.86 21.93
C ASP A 131 -0.21 -11.37 21.69
N GLU A 132 -1.10 -12.01 20.93
CA GLU A 132 -1.02 -13.44 20.60
C GLU A 132 -0.39 -13.74 19.23
N SER A 133 -0.05 -12.72 18.44
CA SER A 133 0.45 -12.88 17.05
C SER A 133 1.84 -13.48 16.93
N ILE A 134 2.63 -13.44 18.01
CA ILE A 134 3.98 -13.98 18.04
C ILE A 134 4.14 -15.07 19.11
N PRO A 135 5.07 -16.02 18.91
CA PRO A 135 5.42 -17.00 19.94
C PRO A 135 5.81 -16.32 21.27
N PRO A 136 5.42 -16.87 22.44
CA PRO A 136 5.76 -16.31 23.74
C PRO A 136 7.28 -16.13 23.96
N THR A 137 8.10 -16.93 23.29
CA THR A 137 9.57 -16.85 23.34
C THR A 137 10.15 -15.61 22.65
N LEU A 138 9.39 -14.97 21.77
CA LEU A 138 9.79 -13.75 21.05
C LEU A 138 9.22 -12.47 21.69
N VAL A 139 8.42 -12.60 22.75
CA VAL A 139 7.85 -11.45 23.47
C VAL A 139 8.93 -10.82 24.33
N ASP A 140 9.15 -9.52 24.12
CA ASP A 140 10.03 -8.69 24.92
C ASP A 140 9.45 -7.28 25.07
N ARG A 141 10.10 -6.45 25.91
CA ARG A 141 9.68 -5.05 26.09
C ARG A 141 9.72 -4.23 24.80
N HIS A 142 10.54 -4.59 23.83
CA HIS A 142 10.58 -3.88 22.56
C HIS A 142 9.32 -4.14 21.73
N TRP A 143 8.83 -5.38 21.74
CA TRP A 143 7.57 -5.77 21.11
C TRP A 143 6.37 -5.08 21.76
N GLU A 144 6.27 -5.12 23.09
CA GLU A 144 5.21 -4.43 23.84
C GLU A 144 5.16 -2.93 23.51
N ASN A 145 6.32 -2.27 23.56
CA ASN A 145 6.44 -0.85 23.17
C ASN A 145 6.07 -0.60 21.71
N THR A 146 6.33 -1.55 20.80
CA THR A 146 5.96 -1.43 19.39
C THR A 146 4.45 -1.47 19.22
N ILE A 147 3.75 -2.40 19.89
CA ILE A 147 2.29 -2.48 19.91
C ILE A 147 1.71 -1.16 20.44
N ASP A 148 2.19 -0.68 21.59
CA ASP A 148 1.66 0.52 22.23
C ASP A 148 1.81 1.76 21.34
N ARG A 149 2.97 1.93 20.70
CA ARG A 149 3.23 3.05 19.78
C ARG A 149 2.35 2.98 18.53
N VAL A 150 2.22 1.79 17.92
CA VAL A 150 1.38 1.63 16.73
C VAL A 150 -0.08 1.90 17.08
N LEU A 151 -0.61 1.31 18.15
CA LEU A 151 -1.99 1.54 18.57
C LEU A 151 -2.27 3.01 18.89
N GLY A 152 -1.32 3.72 19.52
CA GLY A 152 -1.44 5.18 19.72
C GLY A 152 -1.57 5.96 18.41
N ILE A 153 -0.73 5.65 17.42
CA ILE A 153 -0.82 6.26 16.08
C ILE A 153 -2.16 5.94 15.42
N LEU A 154 -2.59 4.69 15.45
CA LEU A 154 -3.84 4.23 14.85
C LEU A 154 -5.07 4.93 15.47
N GLN A 155 -5.07 5.12 16.79
CA GLN A 155 -6.13 5.85 17.49
C GLN A 155 -6.18 7.33 17.07
N GLU A 156 -5.02 7.98 16.88
CA GLU A 156 -4.96 9.35 16.38
C GLU A 156 -5.47 9.45 14.93
N ARG A 157 -5.18 8.46 14.08
CA ARG A 157 -5.70 8.37 12.71
C ARG A 157 -7.22 8.29 12.70
N LYS A 158 -7.83 7.38 13.47
CA LYS A 158 -9.29 7.28 13.63
C LYS A 158 -9.91 8.59 14.12
N SER A 159 -9.32 9.20 15.14
CA SER A 159 -9.78 10.47 15.72
C SER A 159 -9.71 11.62 14.72
N SER A 160 -8.72 11.62 13.83
CA SER A 160 -8.55 12.65 12.79
C SER A 160 -9.51 12.43 11.64
N PHE A 161 -9.71 11.19 11.20
CA PHE A 161 -10.69 10.81 10.18
C PHE A 161 -12.12 11.27 10.57
N SER A 162 -12.53 11.02 11.81
CA SER A 162 -13.83 11.44 12.34
C SER A 162 -14.02 12.97 12.34
N ARG A 163 -12.94 13.75 12.52
CA ARG A 163 -12.98 15.23 12.58
C ARG A 163 -12.86 15.91 11.23
N GLN A 164 -12.05 15.40 10.31
CA GLN A 164 -11.59 16.12 9.11
C GLN A 164 -12.41 15.84 7.83
N ARG A 165 -13.44 14.97 7.88
CA ARG A 165 -14.28 14.62 6.70
C ARG A 165 -13.46 14.24 5.46
N LEU A 166 -12.39 13.48 5.67
CA LEU A 166 -11.56 12.93 4.60
C LEU A 166 -12.38 11.98 3.72
N ALA A 167 -12.34 12.17 2.40
CA ALA A 167 -13.07 11.30 1.48
C ALA A 167 -12.33 9.96 1.33
N VAL A 168 -12.95 8.85 1.75
CA VAL A 168 -12.37 7.50 1.71
C VAL A 168 -13.14 6.63 0.74
N THR A 169 -12.43 6.10 -0.26
CA THR A 169 -12.92 5.04 -1.14
C THR A 169 -12.21 3.73 -0.77
N SER A 170 -12.96 2.74 -0.28
CA SER A 170 -12.43 1.44 0.19
C SER A 170 -12.86 0.31 -0.75
N LEU A 171 -11.88 -0.39 -1.33
CA LEU A 171 -12.08 -1.62 -2.09
C LEU A 171 -11.85 -2.83 -1.16
N ILE A 172 -12.89 -3.64 -0.99
CA ILE A 172 -12.91 -4.79 -0.09
C ILE A 172 -13.16 -6.05 -0.91
N GLY A 173 -12.28 -7.04 -0.79
CA GLY A 173 -12.44 -8.32 -1.49
C GLY A 173 -13.40 -9.25 -0.75
N LEU A 174 -14.37 -9.82 -1.48
CA LEU A 174 -15.37 -10.73 -0.91
C LEU A 174 -14.72 -11.99 -0.30
N ARG A 175 -13.67 -12.51 -0.96
CA ARG A 175 -12.91 -13.68 -0.48
C ARG A 175 -12.18 -13.40 0.83
N GLN A 176 -11.60 -12.20 0.98
CA GLN A 176 -10.94 -11.77 2.21
C GLN A 176 -11.95 -11.64 3.36
N ILE A 177 -13.15 -11.11 3.10
CA ILE A 177 -14.22 -11.07 4.11
C ILE A 177 -14.68 -12.48 4.52
N GLU A 178 -14.79 -13.42 3.58
CA GLU A 178 -15.14 -14.81 3.90
C GLU A 178 -14.08 -15.46 4.80
N GLN A 179 -12.79 -15.24 4.51
CA GLN A 179 -11.68 -15.70 5.35
C GLN A 179 -11.71 -15.07 6.74
N PHE A 180 -11.95 -13.76 6.81
CA PHE A 180 -12.08 -13.02 8.05
C PHE A 180 -13.21 -13.55 8.94
N LEU A 181 -14.39 -13.81 8.36
CA LEU A 181 -15.52 -14.41 9.08
C LEU A 181 -15.24 -15.84 9.52
N HIS A 182 -14.50 -16.61 8.70
CA HIS A 182 -14.13 -17.96 9.02
C HIS A 182 -13.14 -18.04 10.20
N HIS A 183 -12.14 -17.16 10.25
CA HIS A 183 -11.14 -17.15 11.32
C HIS A 183 -11.61 -16.41 12.58
N GLY A 184 -12.26 -15.26 12.40
CA GLY A 184 -12.54 -14.29 13.45
C GLY A 184 -11.34 -13.37 13.74
N LEU A 185 -11.52 -12.46 14.70
CA LEU A 185 -10.48 -11.55 15.20
C LEU A 185 -9.44 -12.29 16.05
N VAL A 186 -8.59 -13.07 15.39
CA VAL A 186 -7.55 -13.91 16.01
C VAL A 186 -6.16 -13.48 15.55
N GLY A 187 -5.20 -13.48 16.45
CA GLY A 187 -3.79 -13.26 16.18
C GLY A 187 -3.02 -14.53 15.85
N ARG A 188 -3.52 -15.69 16.28
CA ARG A 188 -2.96 -17.01 15.95
C ARG A 188 -4.05 -18.06 15.80
N LEU A 189 -3.72 -19.16 15.13
CA LEU A 189 -4.58 -20.33 15.03
C LEU A 189 -4.53 -21.18 16.32
N GLY A 190 -5.55 -22.01 16.52
CA GLY A 190 -5.62 -22.94 17.64
C GLY A 190 -5.97 -22.31 19.00
N LEU A 191 -6.73 -21.21 18.98
CA LEU A 191 -7.31 -20.66 20.21
C LEU A 191 -8.39 -21.59 20.79
N PRO A 192 -8.67 -21.53 22.10
CA PRO A 192 -9.74 -22.30 22.71
C PRO A 192 -11.09 -22.05 22.00
N PRO A 193 -11.95 -23.08 21.83
CA PRO A 193 -13.20 -22.95 21.06
C PRO A 193 -14.11 -21.81 21.52
N GLY A 194 -14.21 -21.57 22.83
CA GLY A 194 -15.01 -20.47 23.38
C GLY A 194 -14.48 -19.09 22.98
N VAL A 195 -13.15 -18.90 23.02
CA VAL A 195 -12.50 -17.67 22.57
C VAL A 195 -12.70 -17.51 21.06
N GLN A 196 -12.49 -18.58 20.28
CA GLN A 196 -12.67 -18.52 18.84
C GLN A 196 -14.10 -18.11 18.45
N LEU A 197 -15.12 -18.65 19.13
CA LEU A 197 -16.51 -18.27 18.89
C LEU A 197 -16.76 -16.78 19.18
N GLU A 198 -16.23 -16.26 20.30
CA GLU A 198 -16.29 -14.84 20.63
C GLU A 198 -15.64 -13.97 19.53
N ARG A 199 -14.44 -14.36 19.06
CA ARG A 199 -13.71 -13.61 18.02
C ARG A 199 -14.42 -13.65 16.66
N LYS A 200 -15.11 -14.75 16.33
CA LYS A 200 -15.98 -14.82 15.15
C LYS A 200 -17.18 -13.89 15.28
N MET A 201 -17.83 -13.85 16.43
CA MET A 201 -18.96 -12.93 16.67
C MET A 201 -18.53 -11.46 16.59
N ALA A 202 -17.34 -11.13 17.08
CA ALA A 202 -16.78 -9.79 16.92
C ALA A 202 -16.49 -9.45 15.44
N ALA A 203 -15.86 -10.36 14.67
CA ALA A 203 -15.67 -10.18 13.23
C ALA A 203 -16.99 -9.98 12.47
N ARG A 204 -18.04 -10.73 12.82
CA ARG A 204 -19.39 -10.57 12.26
C ARG A 204 -19.96 -9.18 12.48
N ARG A 205 -19.74 -8.59 13.67
CA ARG A 205 -20.17 -7.21 13.98
C ARG A 205 -19.45 -6.19 13.11
N GLU A 206 -18.16 -6.37 12.85
CA GLU A 206 -17.40 -5.49 11.94
C GLU A 206 -17.90 -5.58 10.50
N VAL A 207 -18.20 -6.79 10.01
CA VAL A 207 -18.75 -6.95 8.65
C VAL A 207 -20.17 -6.39 8.56
N ALA A 208 -21.01 -6.57 9.59
CA ALA A 208 -22.33 -5.97 9.64
C ALA A 208 -22.27 -4.43 9.59
N ARG A 209 -21.28 -3.82 10.26
CA ARG A 209 -21.02 -2.38 10.16
C ARG A 209 -20.66 -1.95 8.73
N ILE A 210 -19.94 -2.77 7.95
CA ILE A 210 -19.67 -2.49 6.54
C ILE A 210 -20.94 -2.55 5.70
N VAL A 211 -21.87 -3.46 6.01
CA VAL A 211 -23.22 -3.47 5.40
C VAL A 211 -23.94 -2.15 5.68
N GLU A 212 -23.89 -1.66 6.93
CA GLU A 212 -24.47 -0.35 7.28
C GLU A 212 -23.86 0.79 6.46
N PHE A 213 -22.53 0.82 6.27
CA PHE A 213 -21.88 1.82 5.42
C PHE A 213 -22.26 1.72 3.93
N LEU A 214 -22.57 0.51 3.44
CA LEU A 214 -23.03 0.31 2.06
C LEU A 214 -24.50 0.72 1.87
N GLU A 215 -25.33 0.56 2.91
CA GLU A 215 -26.74 0.97 2.86
C GLU A 215 -26.93 2.47 3.15
N ALA A 216 -26.11 3.02 4.03
CA ALA A 216 -26.12 4.43 4.40
C ALA A 216 -25.33 5.25 3.38
N ASP A 217 -25.90 6.36 2.92
CA ASP A 217 -25.16 7.39 2.18
C ASP A 217 -24.28 8.18 3.16
N THR A 218 -23.24 7.53 3.67
CA THR A 218 -22.32 8.12 4.64
C THR A 218 -21.43 9.12 3.92
N ALA A 219 -21.66 10.41 4.18
CA ALA A 219 -20.92 11.49 3.55
C ALA A 219 -19.40 11.29 3.65
N GLY A 220 -18.75 11.16 2.49
CA GLY A 220 -17.30 11.00 2.39
C GLY A 220 -16.78 9.56 2.48
N VAL A 221 -17.63 8.55 2.61
CA VAL A 221 -17.22 7.13 2.58
C VAL A 221 -17.87 6.41 1.40
N GLN A 222 -17.05 5.75 0.59
CA GLN A 222 -17.50 4.94 -0.53
C GLN A 222 -16.88 3.55 -0.45
N ILE A 223 -17.69 2.50 -0.57
CA ILE A 223 -17.23 1.12 -0.46
C ILE A 223 -17.60 0.36 -1.72
N GLY A 224 -16.61 -0.36 -2.27
CA GLY A 224 -16.79 -1.30 -3.39
C GLY A 224 -16.43 -2.71 -2.94
N ILE A 225 -17.36 -3.65 -3.10
CA ILE A 225 -17.16 -5.07 -2.83
C ILE A 225 -16.71 -5.76 -4.11
N VAL A 226 -15.45 -6.20 -4.13
CA VAL A 226 -14.81 -6.83 -5.29
C VAL A 226 -14.94 -8.34 -5.18
N SER A 227 -15.50 -8.97 -6.21
CA SER A 227 -15.59 -10.44 -6.30
C SER A 227 -14.36 -11.07 -6.98
N ASP A 228 -13.56 -10.27 -7.70
CA ASP A 228 -12.30 -10.70 -8.31
C ASP A 228 -11.17 -10.84 -7.27
N ASN A 229 -10.03 -11.35 -7.70
CA ASN A 229 -8.83 -11.46 -6.89
C ASN A 229 -8.25 -10.09 -6.56
N MET A 230 -8.34 -9.71 -5.28
CA MET A 230 -7.59 -8.57 -4.75
C MET A 230 -6.09 -8.89 -4.64
N PRO A 231 -5.21 -7.89 -4.79
CA PRO A 231 -3.80 -8.03 -4.47
C PRO A 231 -3.60 -8.52 -3.03
N ASN A 232 -2.54 -9.32 -2.80
CA ASN A 232 -2.23 -9.80 -1.45
C ASN A 232 -1.62 -8.71 -0.56
N GLU A 233 -1.07 -7.65 -1.16
CA GLU A 233 -0.52 -6.51 -0.44
C GLU A 233 -1.57 -5.40 -0.34
N THR A 234 -1.63 -4.75 0.83
CA THR A 234 -2.48 -3.58 1.01
C THR A 234 -1.81 -2.37 0.39
N PHE A 235 -2.62 -1.49 -0.20
CA PHE A 235 -2.13 -0.25 -0.78
C PHE A 235 -3.13 0.89 -0.59
N GLN A 236 -2.62 2.11 -0.58
CA GLN A 236 -3.41 3.32 -0.39
C GLN A 236 -2.85 4.42 -1.29
N ILE A 237 -3.72 5.10 -2.02
CA ILE A 237 -3.43 6.32 -2.74
C ILE A 237 -3.91 7.49 -1.90
N PHE A 238 -3.00 8.39 -1.56
CA PHE A 238 -3.27 9.67 -0.93
C PHE A 238 -3.31 10.75 -2.00
N GLU A 239 -4.41 11.49 -2.09
CA GLU A 239 -4.56 12.57 -3.06
C GLU A 239 -4.68 13.91 -2.32
N ALA A 240 -3.79 14.84 -2.65
CA ALA A 240 -3.77 16.22 -2.18
C ALA A 240 -3.70 17.17 -3.39
N GLN A 241 -3.77 18.48 -3.16
CA GLN A 241 -3.74 19.47 -4.25
C GLN A 241 -2.44 19.39 -5.05
N GLY A 242 -2.52 18.80 -6.24
CA GLY A 242 -1.38 18.66 -7.17
C GLY A 242 -0.38 17.56 -6.81
N GLU A 243 -0.61 16.78 -5.75
CA GLU A 243 0.28 15.70 -5.33
C GLU A 243 -0.48 14.40 -5.05
N ALA A 244 0.15 13.28 -5.36
CA ALA A 244 -0.38 11.97 -5.03
C ALA A 244 0.74 11.03 -4.56
N TYR A 245 0.41 10.20 -3.58
CA TYR A 245 1.33 9.24 -2.98
C TYR A 245 0.70 7.86 -3.03
N VAL A 246 1.46 6.85 -3.41
CA VAL A 246 1.07 5.45 -3.22
C VAL A 246 1.88 4.88 -2.07
N ALA A 247 1.18 4.37 -1.07
CA ALA A 247 1.77 3.57 0.00
C ALA A 247 1.40 2.11 -0.18
N VAL A 248 2.36 1.21 -0.09
CA VAL A 248 2.18 -0.25 -0.14
C VAL A 248 2.76 -0.85 1.13
N SER A 249 2.02 -1.77 1.77
CA SER A 249 2.41 -2.28 3.07
C SER A 249 2.19 -3.78 3.23
N PRO A 250 3.22 -4.50 3.73
CA PRO A 250 3.10 -5.86 4.24
C PRO A 250 2.62 -5.90 5.71
N PHE A 251 2.52 -4.75 6.39
CA PHE A 251 2.00 -4.70 7.75
C PHE A 251 0.48 -4.80 7.73
N ARG A 252 -0.07 -5.72 8.52
CA ARG A 252 -1.50 -6.04 8.53
C ARG A 252 -2.12 -5.83 9.89
N LEU A 253 -3.35 -5.32 9.88
CA LEU A 253 -4.16 -5.03 11.08
C LEU A 253 -5.45 -5.88 11.15
N GLY A 254 -5.67 -6.77 10.18
CA GLY A 254 -6.76 -7.75 10.16
C GLY A 254 -6.47 -8.97 11.04
N GLU A 255 -7.14 -10.09 10.76
CA GLU A 255 -6.79 -11.38 11.38
C GLU A 255 -5.34 -11.76 11.05
N LEU A 256 -4.70 -12.49 11.95
CA LEU A 256 -3.29 -12.86 11.87
C LEU A 256 -2.42 -11.62 11.54
N PRO A 257 -2.46 -10.58 12.39
CA PRO A 257 -1.83 -9.31 12.12
C PRO A 257 -0.31 -9.44 12.10
N ASN A 258 0.33 -8.48 11.44
CA ASN A 258 1.78 -8.44 11.31
C ASN A 258 2.27 -7.00 11.44
N LEU A 259 3.04 -6.71 12.49
CA LEU A 259 3.77 -5.45 12.67
C LEU A 259 5.29 -5.63 12.69
N ARG A 260 5.77 -6.87 12.62
CA ARG A 260 7.15 -7.23 12.96
C ARG A 260 8.02 -7.43 11.73
N THR A 261 7.47 -7.92 10.62
CA THR A 261 8.27 -8.35 9.48
C THR A 261 7.71 -7.79 8.18
N GLY A 262 8.53 -7.02 7.47
CA GLY A 262 8.17 -6.48 6.17
C GLY A 262 8.86 -5.14 5.93
N ILE A 263 8.80 -4.69 4.68
CA ILE A 263 9.26 -3.37 4.26
C ILE A 263 8.09 -2.71 3.57
N ALA A 264 7.56 -1.64 4.14
CA ALA A 264 6.57 -0.81 3.48
C ALA A 264 7.26 0.23 2.59
N THR A 265 6.59 0.58 1.49
CA THR A 265 7.11 1.52 0.51
C THR A 265 6.13 2.65 0.29
N ILE A 266 6.64 3.86 0.07
CA ILE A 266 5.83 5.01 -0.33
C ILE A 266 6.51 5.67 -1.52
N THR A 267 5.74 5.94 -2.57
CA THR A 267 6.26 6.59 -3.77
C THR A 267 5.35 7.73 -4.20
N THR A 268 5.97 8.80 -4.68
CA THR A 268 5.33 9.92 -5.39
C THR A 268 5.51 9.82 -6.89
N SER A 269 6.09 8.71 -7.36
CA SER A 269 6.34 8.48 -8.78
C SER A 269 5.02 8.61 -9.56
N PRO A 270 4.91 9.54 -10.52
CA PRO A 270 3.70 9.70 -11.34
C PRO A 270 3.21 8.39 -11.97
N ASP A 271 4.15 7.52 -12.32
CA ASP A 271 3.94 6.23 -12.97
C ASP A 271 3.38 5.21 -11.99
N GLY A 272 4.02 5.10 -10.81
CA GLY A 272 3.52 4.25 -9.73
C GLY A 272 2.10 4.65 -9.36
N VAL A 273 1.87 5.95 -9.16
CA VAL A 273 0.53 6.50 -8.92
C VAL A 273 -0.43 6.16 -10.06
N GLY A 274 -0.03 6.38 -11.31
CA GLY A 274 -0.85 6.11 -12.50
C GLY A 274 -1.25 4.63 -12.64
N MET A 275 -0.30 3.71 -12.42
CA MET A 275 -0.55 2.27 -12.46
C MET A 275 -1.51 1.81 -11.37
N TYR A 276 -1.34 2.28 -10.13
CA TYR A 276 -2.25 1.96 -9.03
C TYR A 276 -3.64 2.57 -9.23
N ARG A 277 -3.74 3.79 -9.78
CA ARG A 277 -5.03 4.39 -10.16
C ARG A 277 -5.74 3.56 -11.22
N ALA A 278 -5.05 3.18 -12.30
CA ALA A 278 -5.65 2.35 -13.36
C ALA A 278 -6.13 0.99 -12.84
N MET A 279 -5.41 0.40 -11.88
CA MET A 279 -5.86 -0.83 -11.21
C MET A 279 -7.10 -0.58 -10.36
N ILE A 280 -7.12 0.47 -9.56
CA ILE A 280 -8.28 0.88 -8.75
C ILE A 280 -9.49 1.13 -9.63
N ASP A 281 -9.35 1.86 -10.73
CA ASP A 281 -10.47 2.21 -11.61
C ASP A 281 -11.14 0.95 -12.18
N ARG A 282 -10.33 -0.05 -12.55
CA ARG A 282 -10.81 -1.37 -13.01
C ARG A 282 -11.55 -2.11 -11.90
N LEU A 283 -10.92 -2.28 -10.73
CA LEU A 283 -11.52 -2.96 -9.58
C LEU A 283 -12.80 -2.24 -9.11
N TRP A 284 -12.80 -0.92 -9.14
CA TRP A 284 -13.94 -0.09 -8.81
C TRP A 284 -15.07 -0.29 -9.81
N ALA A 285 -14.80 -0.26 -11.11
CA ALA A 285 -15.80 -0.48 -12.15
C ALA A 285 -16.56 -1.81 -11.92
N ASP A 286 -15.81 -2.89 -11.65
CA ASP A 286 -16.36 -4.25 -11.51
C ASP A 286 -16.88 -4.57 -10.09
N SER A 287 -16.74 -3.65 -9.13
CA SER A 287 -17.20 -3.86 -7.75
C SER A 287 -18.71 -3.65 -7.58
N ALA A 288 -19.32 -4.44 -6.70
CA ALA A 288 -20.68 -4.22 -6.22
C ALA A 288 -20.70 -3.10 -5.17
N LYS A 289 -21.67 -2.18 -5.29
CA LYS A 289 -21.74 -0.95 -4.48
C LYS A 289 -23.14 -0.76 -3.92
N GLY A 290 -23.26 0.06 -2.88
CA GLY A 290 -24.56 0.39 -2.30
C GLY A 290 -25.34 -0.86 -1.86
N LYS A 291 -26.63 -0.88 -2.18
CA LYS A 291 -27.55 -2.01 -1.89
C LYS A 291 -27.08 -3.36 -2.44
N GLU A 292 -26.43 -3.37 -3.60
CA GLU A 292 -25.93 -4.63 -4.19
C GLU A 292 -24.78 -5.20 -3.35
N GLY A 293 -23.80 -4.36 -2.99
CA GLY A 293 -22.72 -4.74 -2.09
C GLY A 293 -23.22 -5.17 -0.72
N ALA A 294 -24.21 -4.44 -0.17
CA ALA A 294 -24.86 -4.77 1.09
C ALA A 294 -25.53 -6.16 1.04
N ALA A 295 -26.26 -6.46 -0.03
CA ALA A 295 -26.91 -7.76 -0.22
C ALA A 295 -25.89 -8.91 -0.32
N LEU A 296 -24.77 -8.71 -1.03
CA LEU A 296 -23.70 -9.72 -1.12
C LEU A 296 -23.10 -10.03 0.26
N LEU A 297 -22.75 -9.00 1.02
CA LEU A 297 -22.21 -9.18 2.37
C LEU A 297 -23.24 -9.76 3.34
N GLY A 298 -24.51 -9.37 3.22
CA GLY A 298 -25.61 -9.92 4.03
C GLY A 298 -25.82 -11.42 3.79
N GLN A 299 -25.78 -11.85 2.53
CA GLN A 299 -25.82 -13.29 2.19
C GLN A 299 -24.61 -14.04 2.73
N LEU A 300 -23.42 -13.43 2.66
CA LEU A 300 -22.21 -14.01 3.23
C LEU A 300 -22.32 -14.17 4.75
N LEU A 301 -22.77 -13.13 5.45
CA LEU A 301 -23.00 -13.15 6.90
C LEU A 301 -23.99 -14.24 7.33
N ALA A 302 -25.02 -14.54 6.53
CA ALA A 302 -25.99 -15.60 6.86
C ALA A 302 -25.38 -17.02 6.86
N ARG A 303 -24.19 -17.21 6.27
CA ARG A 303 -23.49 -18.51 6.20
C ARG A 303 -22.54 -18.75 7.38
N PHE A 304 -22.19 -17.70 8.12
CA PHE A 304 -21.28 -17.72 9.28
C PHE A 304 -22.03 -17.38 10.58
#